data_AF-A0A2V9R9D0-F1
#
_entry.id   AF-A0A2V9R9D0-F1
#
_cell.length_a   1.000
_cell.length_b   1.000
_cell.length_c   1.000
_cell.angle_alpha   90.00
_cell.angle_beta   90.00
_cell.angle_gamma   90.00
#
_symmetry.space_group_name_H-M   'P 1'
#
loop_
_entity.id
_entity.type
_entity.pdbx_description
1 polymer ?
#
loop_
_entity_poly.entity_id
_entity_poly.type
_entity_poly.pdbx_seq_one_letter_code
_entity_poly.pdbx_strand_id
1 'polypeptide(L)'
;MSGRIVMKTWSIPAGRIFGVELRVHWTFFLLPFFVWFTEFKAHRAADPGRDTALVAIIFACVVAHELGHALIAQRVGIRAKSTTLLPIGGVMQMDDTAPVSDTGVPMWQREIQIAAAGPLLSVALAIFSAGVITLFDPDVQLWSWPFVQPSNLLRATVWINLYLAGLNFLPAYPLDAGR
;
A
#
# COMPACT_ATOMS: atom_id res chain seq x y z
N MET A 1 24.66 13.64 -13.68
CA MET A 1 23.87 14.47 -12.74
C MET A 1 22.69 13.64 -12.26
N SER A 2 22.83 12.92 -11.14
CA SER A 2 21.74 12.11 -10.58
C SER A 2 20.98 12.95 -9.57
N GLY A 3 19.77 13.38 -9.95
CA GLY A 3 18.86 14.13 -9.08
C GLY A 3 18.37 13.22 -7.97
N ARG A 4 19.06 13.21 -6.82
CA ARG A 4 18.57 12.57 -5.60
C ARG A 4 17.34 13.34 -5.11
N ILE A 5 16.14 12.86 -5.43
CA ILE A 5 14.93 13.33 -4.76
C ILE A 5 14.98 12.81 -3.33
N VAL A 6 15.57 13.60 -2.43
CA VAL A 6 15.55 13.33 -1.00
C VAL A 6 14.24 13.90 -0.46
N MET A 7 13.17 13.10 -0.41
CA MET A 7 11.88 13.48 0.20
C MET A 7 11.92 13.53 1.75
N LYS A 8 13.03 14.02 2.34
CA LYS A 8 13.17 14.05 3.81
C LYS A 8 12.30 15.13 4.47
N THR A 9 11.98 16.22 3.79
CA THR A 9 11.33 17.38 4.42
C THR A 9 9.82 17.21 4.62
N TRP A 10 9.17 16.37 3.82
CA TRP A 10 7.71 16.23 3.80
C TRP A 10 7.21 14.87 4.33
N SER A 11 8.01 14.17 5.13
CA SER A 11 7.63 12.89 5.72
C SER A 11 8.02 12.76 7.18
N ILE A 12 7.13 12.18 7.99
CA ILE A 12 7.30 11.98 9.43
C ILE A 12 7.65 10.50 9.69
N PRO A 13 8.65 10.17 10.51
CA PRO A 13 8.94 8.78 10.86
C PRO A 13 7.78 8.18 11.67
N ALA A 14 7.32 6.99 11.27
CA ALA A 14 6.23 6.26 11.92
C ALA A 14 6.68 4.97 12.62
N GLY A 15 7.92 4.51 12.37
CA GLY A 15 8.48 3.34 13.03
C GLY A 15 9.47 2.59 12.14
N ARG A 16 9.84 1.37 12.55
CA ARG A 16 10.75 0.50 11.78
C ARG A 16 10.23 -0.93 11.77
N ILE A 17 10.05 -1.51 10.59
CA ILE A 17 9.58 -2.90 10.40
C ILE A 17 10.56 -3.64 9.50
N PHE A 18 11.00 -4.84 9.89
CA PHE A 18 12.01 -5.64 9.19
C PHE A 18 13.29 -4.85 8.81
N GLY A 19 13.70 -3.89 9.65
CA GLY A 19 14.87 -3.05 9.40
C GLY A 19 14.64 -1.89 8.42
N VAL A 20 13.43 -1.76 7.84
CA VAL A 20 13.02 -0.66 6.96
C VAL A 20 12.32 0.43 7.78
N GLU A 21 12.80 1.68 7.68
CA GLU A 21 12.16 2.83 8.32
C GLU A 21 10.86 3.19 7.58
N LEU A 22 9.73 3.14 8.29
CA LEU A 22 8.44 3.61 7.78
C LEU A 22 8.34 5.11 7.99
N ARG A 23 8.05 5.84 6.91
CA ARG A 23 7.80 7.27 6.94
C ARG A 23 6.43 7.55 6.33
N VAL A 24 5.69 8.52 6.86
CA VAL A 24 4.38 8.92 6.35
C VAL A 24 4.51 10.29 5.72
N HIS A 25 4.16 10.39 4.44
CA HIS A 25 4.14 11.68 3.75
C HIS A 25 2.94 12.52 4.21
N TRP A 26 3.06 13.84 4.23
CA TRP A 26 1.96 14.73 4.63
C TRP A 26 0.68 14.54 3.81
N THR A 27 0.81 14.16 2.54
CA THR A 27 -0.34 13.87 1.66
C THR A 27 -1.19 12.70 2.16
N PHE A 28 -0.66 11.82 3.00
CA PHE A 28 -1.45 10.76 3.61
C PHE A 28 -2.58 11.31 4.48
N PHE A 29 -2.37 12.46 5.15
CA PHE A 29 -3.38 13.11 5.99
C PHE A 29 -4.50 13.79 5.18
N LEU A 30 -4.38 13.89 3.85
CA LEU A 30 -5.51 14.29 3.01
C LEU A 30 -6.59 13.21 2.95
N LEU A 31 -6.21 11.94 3.16
CA LEU A 31 -7.11 10.80 3.12
C LEU A 31 -8.21 10.83 4.20
N PRO A 32 -7.92 11.04 5.51
CA PRO A 32 -8.96 11.19 6.52
C PRO A 32 -9.89 12.38 6.25
N PHE A 33 -9.35 13.51 5.77
CA PHE A 33 -10.18 14.65 5.38
C PHE A 33 -11.11 14.29 4.20
N PHE A 34 -10.58 13.59 3.20
CA PHE A 34 -11.35 13.15 2.03
C PHE A 34 -12.47 12.18 2.43
N VAL A 35 -12.19 11.16 3.24
CA VAL A 35 -13.19 10.20 3.75
C VAL A 35 -14.29 10.92 4.51
N TRP A 36 -13.92 11.76 5.48
CA TRP A 36 -14.89 12.55 6.25
C TRP A 36 -15.75 13.44 5.34
N PHE A 37 -15.13 14.11 4.35
CA PHE A 37 -15.85 15.00 3.44
C PHE A 37 -16.83 14.25 2.53
N THR A 38 -16.46 13.07 2.02
CA THR A 38 -17.33 12.26 1.17
C THR A 38 -18.53 11.71 1.96
N GLU A 39 -18.31 11.25 3.18
CA GLU A 39 -19.36 10.72 4.06
C GLU A 39 -20.32 11.82 4.49
N PHE A 40 -19.78 12.98 4.90
CA PHE A 40 -20.59 14.14 5.26
C PHE A 40 -21.48 14.58 4.10
N LYS A 41 -20.98 14.57 2.86
CA LYS A 41 -21.79 14.89 1.67
C LYS A 41 -22.84 13.84 1.36
N ALA A 42 -22.53 12.56 1.54
CA ALA A 42 -23.42 11.46 1.18
C ALA A 42 -24.57 11.30 2.21
N HIS A 43 -24.27 11.41 3.50
CA HIS A 43 -25.18 11.01 4.57
C HIS A 43 -25.62 12.16 5.48
N ARG A 44 -25.02 13.36 5.34
CA ARG A 44 -25.18 14.51 6.27
C ARG A 44 -24.90 14.20 7.74
N ALA A 45 -24.25 13.08 7.99
CA ALA A 45 -23.72 12.64 9.26
C ALA A 45 -22.44 11.86 8.96
N ALA A 46 -21.35 12.21 9.64
CA ALA A 46 -20.15 11.40 9.66
C ALA A 46 -20.21 10.48 10.89
N ASP A 47 -19.74 9.24 10.76
CA ASP A 47 -19.45 8.37 11.90
C ASP A 47 -17.93 8.38 12.10
N PRO A 48 -17.41 9.22 13.01
CA PRO A 48 -15.96 9.37 13.16
C PRO A 48 -15.26 8.06 13.49
N GLY A 49 -15.96 7.12 14.14
CA GLY A 49 -15.41 5.80 14.47
C GLY A 49 -15.17 4.97 13.22
N ARG A 50 -16.18 4.86 12.35
CA ARG A 50 -16.08 4.11 11.08
C ARG A 50 -15.15 4.78 10.08
N ASP A 51 -15.17 6.11 10.01
CA ASP A 51 -14.29 6.88 9.11
C ASP A 51 -12.83 6.68 9.50
N THR A 52 -12.52 6.78 10.79
CA THR A 52 -11.18 6.53 11.32
C THR A 52 -10.75 5.07 11.09
N ALA A 53 -11.67 4.11 11.27
CA ALA A 53 -11.39 2.71 11.00
C ALA A 53 -11.08 2.45 9.52
N LEU A 54 -11.82 3.09 8.60
CA LEU A 54 -11.54 2.98 7.17
C LEU A 54 -10.15 3.54 6.82
N VAL A 55 -9.80 4.71 7.36
CA VAL A 55 -8.47 5.33 7.17
C VAL A 55 -7.37 4.41 7.69
N ALA A 56 -7.56 3.82 8.88
CA ALA A 56 -6.61 2.88 9.46
C ALA A 56 -6.46 1.60 8.61
N ILE A 57 -7.55 1.09 8.03
CA ILE A 57 -7.52 -0.04 7.09
C ILE A 57 -6.74 0.32 5.83
N ILE A 58 -6.99 1.50 5.24
CA ILE A 58 -6.25 1.96 4.06
C ILE A 58 -4.76 2.05 4.39
N PHE A 59 -4.40 2.65 5.52
CA PHE A 59 -3.03 2.71 6.00
C PHE A 59 -2.41 1.31 6.16
N ALA A 60 -3.11 0.38 6.79
CA ALA A 60 -2.64 -0.99 6.96
C ALA A 60 -2.45 -1.72 5.63
N CYS A 61 -3.34 -1.52 4.65
CA CYS A 61 -3.22 -2.11 3.31
C CYS A 61 -1.99 -1.56 2.57
N VAL A 62 -1.77 -0.24 2.61
CA VAL A 62 -0.58 0.38 2.00
C VAL A 62 0.70 -0.10 2.69
N VAL A 63 0.71 -0.17 4.03
CA VAL A 63 1.86 -0.72 4.76
C VAL A 63 2.11 -2.17 4.35
N ALA A 64 1.09 -3.01 4.32
CA ALA A 64 1.24 -4.41 3.92
C ALA A 64 1.81 -4.52 2.51
N HIS A 65 1.27 -3.77 1.55
CA HIS A 65 1.77 -3.68 0.17
C HIS A 65 3.28 -3.37 0.13
N GLU A 66 3.70 -2.30 0.81
CA GLU A 66 5.10 -1.87 0.86
C GLU A 66 6.01 -2.87 1.57
N LEU A 67 5.50 -3.55 2.61
CA LEU A 67 6.23 -4.63 3.27
C LEU A 67 6.42 -5.83 2.34
N GLY A 68 5.50 -6.09 1.41
CA GLY A 68 5.66 -7.08 0.36
C GLY A 68 6.92 -6.82 -0.48
N HIS A 69 7.07 -5.59 -0.97
CA HIS A 69 8.29 -5.16 -1.68
C HIS A 69 9.54 -5.31 -0.82
N ALA A 70 9.49 -4.83 0.43
CA ALA A 70 10.64 -4.86 1.33
C ALA A 70 11.10 -6.29 1.61
N LEU A 71 10.16 -7.22 1.81
CA LEU A 71 10.45 -8.61 2.08
C LEU A 71 11.11 -9.30 0.88
N ILE A 72 10.57 -9.08 -0.33
CA ILE A 72 11.18 -9.66 -1.54
C ILE A 72 12.53 -9.00 -1.85
N ALA A 73 12.67 -7.69 -1.67
CA ALA A 73 13.94 -6.99 -1.82
C ALA A 73 15.04 -7.63 -0.95
N GLN A 74 14.75 -7.88 0.33
CA GLN A 74 15.69 -8.55 1.22
C GLN A 74 16.04 -9.96 0.76
N ARG A 75 15.06 -10.74 0.27
CA ARG A 75 15.28 -12.11 -0.24
C ARG A 75 16.17 -12.15 -1.48
N VAL A 76 16.06 -11.14 -2.36
CA VAL A 76 16.88 -11.05 -3.58
C VAL A 76 18.21 -10.31 -3.35
N GLY A 77 18.54 -9.99 -2.11
CA GLY A 77 19.84 -9.40 -1.75
C GLY A 77 19.91 -7.88 -1.79
N ILE A 78 18.77 -7.20 -1.87
CA ILE A 78 18.67 -5.73 -1.96
C ILE A 78 18.18 -5.19 -0.63
N ARG A 79 18.97 -4.31 -0.02
CA ARG A 79 18.63 -3.73 1.29
C ARG A 79 17.77 -2.48 1.11
N ALA A 80 16.55 -2.52 1.64
CA ALA A 80 15.69 -1.35 1.73
C ALA A 80 16.02 -0.53 2.99
N LYS A 81 16.19 0.79 2.83
CA LYS A 81 16.52 1.71 3.93
C LYS A 81 15.28 2.28 4.59
N SER A 82 14.37 2.80 3.78
CA SER A 82 13.12 3.42 4.24
C SER A 82 12.04 3.32 3.16
N THR A 83 10.76 3.27 3.53
CA THR A 83 9.65 3.51 2.60
C THR A 83 8.80 4.67 3.07
N THR A 84 8.44 5.56 2.14
CA THR A 84 7.58 6.71 2.41
C THR A 84 6.18 6.42 1.90
N LEU A 85 5.23 6.28 2.82
CA LEU A 85 3.84 5.93 2.58
C LEU A 85 3.08 7.14 2.01
N LEU A 86 2.34 6.88 0.93
CA LEU A 86 1.44 7.76 0.20
C LEU A 86 0.05 7.10 0.13
N PRO A 87 -1.04 7.85 -0.14
CA PRO A 87 -2.37 7.26 -0.28
C PRO A 87 -2.47 6.15 -1.34
N ILE A 88 -1.61 6.16 -2.35
CA ILE A 88 -1.65 5.25 -3.51
C ILE A 88 -0.60 4.12 -3.45
N GLY A 89 0.18 4.02 -2.38
CA GLY A 89 1.33 3.12 -2.28
C GLY A 89 2.46 3.77 -1.49
N GLY A 90 3.71 3.50 -1.85
CA GLY A 90 4.85 4.13 -1.23
C GLY A 90 6.03 4.31 -2.17
N VAL A 91 7.00 5.10 -1.70
CA VAL A 91 8.29 5.24 -2.37
C VAL A 91 9.36 4.62 -1.48
N MET A 92 9.84 3.47 -1.91
CA MET A 92 10.94 2.78 -1.26
C MET A 92 12.29 3.37 -1.66
N GLN A 93 13.11 3.66 -0.67
CA GLN A 93 14.50 4.06 -0.83
C GLN A 93 15.41 2.86 -0.55
N MET A 94 16.11 2.42 -1.59
CA MET A 94 17.12 1.38 -1.49
C MET A 94 18.42 1.92 -0.87
N ASP A 95 19.19 1.05 -0.24
CA ASP A 95 20.50 1.39 0.30
C ASP A 95 21.59 1.15 -0.75
N ASP A 96 21.89 2.19 -1.54
CA ASP A 96 22.91 2.15 -2.59
C ASP A 96 24.34 1.89 -2.05
N THR A 97 24.55 1.98 -0.73
CA THR A 97 25.84 1.73 -0.08
C THR A 97 26.01 0.30 0.39
N ALA A 98 24.92 -0.47 0.47
CA ALA A 98 24.96 -1.86 0.86
C ALA A 98 25.41 -2.75 -0.33
N PRO A 99 26.33 -3.70 -0.13
CA PRO A 99 26.69 -4.64 -1.18
C PRO A 99 25.46 -5.48 -1.57
N VAL A 100 25.16 -5.53 -2.86
CA VAL A 100 24.14 -6.42 -3.40
C VAL A 100 24.67 -7.85 -3.28
N SER A 101 23.95 -8.73 -2.57
CA SER A 101 24.39 -10.12 -2.48
C SER A 101 24.26 -10.81 -3.84
N ASP A 102 25.27 -11.58 -4.24
CA ASP A 102 25.20 -12.38 -5.44
C ASP A 102 24.28 -13.59 -5.20
N THR A 103 23.07 -13.54 -5.74
CA THR A 103 22.09 -14.63 -5.67
C THR A 103 22.08 -15.48 -6.95
N GLY A 104 22.98 -15.20 -7.92
CA GLY A 104 22.95 -15.83 -9.24
C GLY A 104 21.79 -15.38 -10.14
N VAL A 105 20.90 -14.51 -9.66
CA VAL A 105 19.76 -13.96 -10.41
C VAL A 105 20.16 -12.63 -11.07
N PRO A 106 19.91 -12.44 -12.38
CA PRO A 106 20.13 -11.17 -13.08
C PRO A 106 19.35 -10.00 -12.45
N MET A 107 19.91 -8.79 -12.49
CA MET A 107 19.30 -7.61 -11.85
C MET A 107 17.87 -7.32 -12.30
N TRP A 108 17.60 -7.36 -13.61
CA TRP A 108 16.27 -7.11 -14.17
C TRP A 108 15.20 -8.07 -13.63
N GLN A 109 15.56 -9.32 -13.34
CA GLN A 109 14.63 -10.30 -12.75
C GLN A 109 14.33 -9.97 -11.29
N ARG A 110 15.33 -9.46 -10.55
CA ARG A 110 15.15 -9.03 -9.16
C ARG A 110 14.22 -7.82 -9.09
N GLU A 111 14.38 -6.86 -10.01
CA GLU A 111 13.50 -5.69 -10.12
C GLU A 111 12.05 -6.10 -10.39
N ILE A 112 11.82 -7.02 -11.33
CA ILE A 112 10.48 -7.57 -11.59
C ILE A 112 9.91 -8.29 -10.35
N GLN A 113 10.72 -9.13 -9.68
CA GLN A 113 10.29 -9.84 -8.48
C GLN A 113 9.89 -8.86 -7.36
N ILE A 114 10.67 -7.79 -7.16
CA ILE A 114 10.35 -6.74 -6.20
C ILE A 114 9.08 -6.02 -6.64
N ALA A 115 8.99 -5.52 -7.87
CA ALA A 115 7.84 -4.76 -8.38
C ALA A 115 6.53 -5.56 -8.31
N ALA A 116 6.56 -6.87 -8.56
CA ALA A 116 5.37 -7.71 -8.44
C ALA A 116 4.97 -8.02 -6.99
N ALA A 117 5.88 -7.88 -6.02
CA ALA A 117 5.67 -8.36 -4.66
C ALA A 117 4.50 -7.69 -3.92
N GLY A 118 4.46 -6.35 -3.91
CA GLY A 118 3.38 -5.58 -3.27
C GLY A 118 2.02 -5.81 -3.92
N PRO A 119 1.89 -5.71 -5.26
CA PRO A 119 0.66 -6.02 -5.97
C PRO A 119 0.16 -7.45 -5.72
N LEU A 120 1.04 -8.46 -5.78
CA LEU A 120 0.66 -9.85 -5.51
C LEU A 120 0.20 -10.07 -4.07
N LEU A 121 0.89 -9.45 -3.09
CA LEU A 121 0.46 -9.49 -1.69
C LEU A 121 -0.91 -8.83 -1.50
N SER A 122 -1.16 -7.71 -2.18
CA SER A 122 -2.45 -7.04 -2.13
C SER A 122 -3.56 -7.91 -2.74
N VAL A 123 -3.32 -8.54 -3.90
CA VAL A 123 -4.26 -9.51 -4.48
C VAL A 123 -4.53 -10.66 -3.51
N ALA A 124 -3.50 -11.21 -2.86
CA ALA A 124 -3.67 -12.27 -1.88
C ALA A 124 -4.52 -11.83 -0.67
N LEU A 125 -4.31 -10.62 -0.15
CA LEU A 125 -5.11 -10.04 0.93
C LEU A 125 -6.55 -9.76 0.51
N ALA A 126 -6.78 -9.33 -0.74
CA ALA A 126 -8.12 -9.15 -1.29
C ALA A 126 -8.88 -10.49 -1.39
N ILE A 127 -8.23 -11.53 -1.93
CA ILE A 127 -8.81 -12.88 -2.03
C ILE A 127 -9.10 -13.44 -0.64
N PHE A 128 -8.16 -13.32 0.29
CA PHE A 128 -8.34 -13.78 1.66
C PHE A 128 -9.52 -13.06 2.33
N SER A 129 -9.58 -11.74 2.24
CA SER A 129 -10.66 -10.95 2.84
C SER A 129 -12.02 -11.26 2.20
N ALA A 130 -12.07 -11.48 0.89
CA ALA A 130 -13.28 -11.90 0.19
C ALA A 130 -13.72 -13.30 0.64
N GLY A 131 -12.79 -14.24 0.81
CA GLY A 131 -13.06 -15.57 1.33
C GLY A 131 -13.66 -15.53 2.74
N VAL A 132 -13.09 -14.71 3.63
CA VAL A 132 -13.62 -14.47 4.98
C VAL A 132 -15.05 -13.93 4.91
N ILE A 133 -15.32 -12.92 4.07
CA ILE A 133 -16.67 -12.39 3.87
C ILE A 133 -17.63 -13.50 3.44
N THR A 134 -17.30 -14.24 2.39
CA THR A 134 -18.19 -15.29 1.86
C THR A 134 -18.48 -16.42 2.86
N LEU A 135 -17.59 -16.65 3.82
CA LEU A 135 -17.76 -17.69 4.82
C LEU A 135 -18.59 -17.24 6.03
N PHE A 136 -18.43 -15.99 6.46
CA PHE A 136 -19.02 -15.50 7.72
C PHE A 136 -20.18 -14.51 7.53
N ASP A 137 -20.29 -13.87 6.37
CA ASP A 137 -21.33 -12.90 6.04
C ASP A 137 -21.66 -12.95 4.53
N PRO A 138 -22.31 -14.04 4.06
CA PRO A 138 -22.54 -14.28 2.64
C PRO A 138 -23.50 -13.27 2.00
N ASP A 139 -24.26 -12.51 2.80
CA ASP A 139 -25.20 -11.49 2.33
C ASP A 139 -24.49 -10.19 1.90
N VAL A 140 -23.20 -10.04 2.23
CA VAL A 140 -22.40 -8.89 1.79
C VAL A 140 -22.21 -8.92 0.28
N GLN A 141 -22.82 -7.95 -0.38
CA GLN A 141 -22.63 -7.70 -1.80
C GLN A 141 -21.25 -7.08 -2.04
N LEU A 142 -20.29 -7.92 -2.47
CA LEU A 142 -18.93 -7.48 -2.81
C LEU A 142 -18.89 -6.49 -3.97
N TRP A 143 -19.79 -6.63 -4.95
CA TRP A 143 -19.76 -5.90 -6.21
C TRP A 143 -20.74 -4.72 -6.28
N SER A 144 -21.33 -4.30 -5.15
CA SER A 144 -22.21 -3.12 -5.13
C SER A 144 -21.40 -1.82 -5.06
N TRP A 145 -21.72 -0.86 -5.91
CA TRP A 145 -21.17 0.50 -5.84
C TRP A 145 -21.94 1.32 -4.77
N PRO A 146 -21.30 2.01 -3.81
CA PRO A 146 -19.86 2.23 -3.70
C PRO A 146 -19.00 1.09 -3.13
N PHE A 147 -17.88 0.79 -3.80
CA PHE A 147 -16.98 -0.32 -3.50
C PHE A 147 -16.23 -0.14 -2.17
N VAL A 148 -15.81 1.09 -1.87
CA VAL A 148 -15.11 1.47 -0.64
C VAL A 148 -16.01 2.42 0.15
N GLN A 149 -16.48 1.96 1.32
CA GLN A 149 -17.33 2.74 2.21
C GLN A 149 -17.05 2.39 3.67
N PRO A 150 -17.18 3.35 4.62
CA PRO A 150 -17.05 3.08 6.04
C PRO A 150 -18.15 2.17 6.60
N SER A 151 -19.31 2.11 5.95
CA SER A 151 -20.43 1.24 6.35
C SER A 151 -20.10 -0.25 6.22
N ASN A 152 -19.16 -0.62 5.35
CA ASN A 152 -18.71 -2.00 5.16
C ASN A 152 -17.18 -2.05 5.02
N LEU A 153 -16.51 -1.98 6.17
CA LEU A 153 -15.04 -1.96 6.29
C LEU A 153 -14.37 -3.21 5.71
N LEU A 154 -15.01 -4.37 5.85
CA LEU A 154 -14.44 -5.63 5.36
C LEU A 154 -14.48 -5.68 3.83
N ARG A 155 -15.61 -5.26 3.21
CA ARG A 155 -15.68 -5.06 1.76
C ARG A 155 -14.70 -4.00 1.28
N ALA A 156 -14.57 -2.89 2.01
CA ALA A 156 -13.61 -1.85 1.69
C ALA A 156 -12.19 -2.42 1.65
N THR A 157 -11.82 -3.30 2.58
CA THR A 157 -10.49 -3.97 2.62
C THR A 157 -10.19 -4.74 1.33
N VAL A 158 -11.19 -5.46 0.78
CA VAL A 158 -11.05 -6.17 -0.50
C VAL A 158 -10.71 -5.18 -1.62
N TRP A 159 -11.54 -4.14 -1.77
CA TRP A 159 -11.41 -3.20 -2.88
C TRP A 159 -10.20 -2.28 -2.78
N ILE A 160 -9.81 -1.86 -1.57
CA ILE A 160 -8.57 -1.10 -1.36
C ILE A 160 -7.38 -1.91 -1.85
N ASN A 161 -7.28 -3.19 -1.49
CA ASN A 161 -6.20 -4.06 -1.94
C ASN A 161 -6.24 -4.28 -3.46
N LEU A 162 -7.43 -4.46 -4.05
CA LEU A 162 -7.56 -4.58 -5.51
C LEU A 162 -7.19 -3.29 -6.24
N TYR A 163 -7.53 -2.13 -5.70
CA TYR A 163 -7.11 -0.84 -6.25
C TYR A 163 -5.61 -0.64 -6.14
N LEU A 164 -5.00 -0.95 -5.00
CA LEU A 164 -3.55 -0.87 -4.84
C LEU A 164 -2.83 -1.79 -5.82
N ALA A 165 -3.27 -3.05 -5.96
CA ALA A 165 -2.70 -3.97 -6.94
C ALA A 165 -2.91 -3.50 -8.38
N GLY A 166 -4.15 -3.15 -8.73
CA GLY A 166 -4.53 -2.75 -10.08
C GLY A 166 -3.79 -1.51 -10.54
N LEU A 167 -3.67 -0.48 -9.68
CA LEU A 167 -2.90 0.71 -9.98
C LEU A 167 -1.41 0.39 -10.14
N ASN A 168 -0.82 -0.41 -9.25
CA ASN A 168 0.61 -0.69 -9.30
C ASN A 168 1.04 -1.69 -10.39
N PHE A 169 0.10 -2.42 -10.99
CA PHE A 169 0.34 -3.19 -12.21
C PHE A 169 0.30 -2.35 -13.49
N LEU A 170 -0.15 -1.09 -13.45
CA LEU A 170 -0.14 -0.25 -14.65
C LEU A 170 1.31 0.12 -15.04
N PRO A 171 1.69 0.01 -16.32
CA PRO A 171 3.04 0.31 -16.79
C PRO A 171 3.25 1.82 -16.92
N ALA A 172 3.25 2.54 -15.80
CA ALA A 172 3.41 3.98 -15.75
C ALA A 172 4.24 4.41 -14.54
N TYR A 173 5.29 5.20 -14.75
CA TYR A 173 6.03 5.82 -13.65
C TYR A 173 5.10 6.81 -12.90
N PRO A 174 5.03 6.81 -11.55
CA PRO A 174 5.96 6.20 -10.58
C PRO A 174 5.55 4.82 -10.01
N LEU A 175 4.55 4.15 -10.60
CA LEU A 175 3.99 2.87 -10.14
C LEU A 175 4.97 1.71 -10.32
N ASP A 176 4.71 0.60 -9.63
CA ASP A 176 5.67 -0.51 -9.54
C ASP A 176 5.99 -1.16 -10.89
N ALA A 177 4.99 -1.43 -11.73
CA ALA A 177 5.20 -2.02 -13.06
C ALA A 177 5.81 -1.05 -14.09
N GLY A 178 6.00 0.23 -13.73
CA GLY A 178 6.69 1.22 -14.55
C GLY A 178 8.20 1.33 -14.29
N ARG A 179 8.75 0.52 -13.39
CA ARG A 179 10.18 0.48 -13.02
C ARG A 179 10.88 -0.69 -13.68
#